data_AF-A0A8T5L9B3-F1
#
_entry.id   AF-A0A8T5L9B3-F1
#
_cell.length_a   1.000
_cell.length_b   1.000
_cell.length_c   1.000
_cell.angle_alpha   90.00
_cell.angle_beta   90.00
_cell.angle_gamma   90.00
#
_symmetry.space_group_name_H-M   'P 1'
#
loop_
_entity.id
_entity.type
_entity.pdbx_description
1 polymer ?
#
loop_
_entity_poly.entity_id
_entity_poly.type
_entity_poly.pdbx_seq_one_letter_code
_entity_poly.pdbx_strand_id
1 'polypeptide(L)'
;MYPDNQKKIVIGLVITIIIIVSVVLILVFNNSDNIQLSPDLKCNTLNYNGENKINLVFFSTKQQAESYSNYLLDSTPFNSHKTNFNIYYIDYSPECELYQGKGILCYNSNVIKAASLCPNDFIIAIKTEPKKIKSTAYMNVVSLNSNHPNSVILHEFGHVFANLADEYVGSIIPSGSKNCQNNCNEFKQYTNDCYQGCSEQDYYRSIEQGVMKSLKTTDYGKYNLNLIASKILSSSSITGHAVSDSQDCSNNNYYLIRGINSNNEFNVLSQTVEQGCVGTNGVGGYEYNLLREDGKIIQSDDFNPELIYLDSQEDTQQEIEGGTSISDREFYLKVPIIEDATTIEISDGTQTISQINLQTPDNRPCLI
;
A
#
# COMPACT_ATOMS: atom_id res chain seq x y z
N MET A 1 1.66 41.07 52.37
CA MET A 1 2.36 39.86 52.82
C MET A 1 1.37 38.71 52.79
N TYR A 2 1.47 37.84 51.79
CA TYR A 2 0.72 36.58 51.82
C TYR A 2 1.29 35.71 52.96
N PRO A 3 0.47 35.21 53.90
CA PRO A 3 0.94 34.38 55.00
C PRO A 3 1.69 33.18 54.44
N ASP A 4 2.83 32.85 55.03
CA ASP A 4 3.78 31.83 54.55
C ASP A 4 3.13 30.46 54.32
N ASN A 5 2.03 30.17 55.03
CA ASN A 5 1.21 28.97 54.84
C ASN A 5 0.46 28.93 53.51
N GLN A 6 0.02 30.07 52.95
CA GLN A 6 -0.67 30.09 51.65
C GLN A 6 0.30 29.78 50.49
N LYS A 7 1.57 30.18 50.59
CA LYS A 7 2.58 29.83 49.57
C LYS A 7 2.84 28.32 49.52
N LYS A 8 2.92 27.66 50.68
CA LYS A 8 3.15 26.20 50.76
C LYS A 8 1.98 25.42 50.15
N ILE A 9 0.74 25.85 50.39
CA ILE A 9 -0.46 25.22 49.81
C ILE A 9 -0.48 25.36 48.28
N VAL A 10 -0.19 26.56 47.76
CA VAL A 10 -0.17 26.80 46.31
C VAL A 10 0.92 25.98 45.62
N ILE A 11 2.12 25.90 46.19
CA ILE A 11 3.22 25.09 45.65
C ILE A 11 2.84 23.60 45.62
N GLY A 12 2.23 23.09 46.71
CA GLY A 12 1.76 21.71 46.77
C GLY A 12 0.72 21.37 45.69
N LEU A 13 -0.23 22.28 45.44
CA LEU A 13 -1.24 22.12 44.39
C LEU A 13 -0.62 22.10 42.98
N VAL A 14 0.32 22.99 42.69
CA VAL A 14 1.00 23.04 41.38
C VAL A 14 1.79 21.76 41.12
N ILE A 15 2.54 21.26 42.11
CA ILE A 15 3.27 19.99 41.99
C ILE A 15 2.31 18.82 41.75
N THR A 16 1.18 18.79 42.47
CA THR A 16 0.17 17.74 42.30
C THR A 16 -0.43 17.76 40.89
N ILE A 17 -0.75 18.95 40.35
CA ILE A 17 -1.26 19.09 38.99
C ILE A 17 -0.22 18.62 37.96
N ILE A 18 1.06 18.98 38.13
CA ILE A 18 2.14 18.54 37.22
C ILE A 18 2.29 17.02 37.23
N ILE A 19 2.18 16.37 38.39
CA ILE A 19 2.23 14.91 38.50
C ILE A 19 1.02 14.28 37.80
N ILE A 20 -0.19 14.80 38.03
CA ILE A 20 -1.41 14.28 37.37
C ILE A 20 -1.30 14.41 35.85
N VAL A 21 -0.89 15.58 35.34
CA VAL A 21 -0.71 15.82 33.90
C VAL A 21 0.36 14.90 33.32
N SER A 22 1.49 14.71 34.02
CA SER A 22 2.54 13.80 33.58
C SER A 22 2.07 12.34 33.54
N VAL A 23 1.33 11.88 34.56
CA VAL A 23 0.78 10.51 34.59
C VAL A 23 -0.27 10.31 33.49
N VAL A 24 -1.15 11.29 33.27
CA VAL A 24 -2.14 11.23 32.17
C VAL A 24 -1.43 11.21 30.82
N LEU A 25 -0.40 12.04 30.61
CA LEU A 25 0.41 11.99 29.37
C LEU A 25 1.08 10.63 29.21
N ILE A 26 1.70 10.08 30.26
CA ILE A 26 2.32 8.75 30.19
C ILE A 26 1.28 7.68 29.87
N LEU A 27 0.08 7.71 30.48
CA LEU A 27 -0.98 6.73 30.19
C LEU A 27 -1.54 6.88 28.77
N VAL A 28 -1.67 8.12 28.27
CA VAL A 28 -2.12 8.38 26.90
C VAL A 28 -1.07 7.96 25.87
N PHE A 29 0.22 8.16 26.16
CA PHE A 29 1.31 7.80 25.25
C PHE A 29 1.76 6.33 25.37
N ASN A 30 1.61 5.68 26.53
CA ASN A 30 1.91 4.26 26.72
C ASN A 30 0.74 3.34 26.38
N ASN A 31 -0.47 3.88 26.19
CA ASN A 31 -1.51 3.19 25.42
C ASN A 31 -1.17 3.26 23.92
N SER A 32 0.11 3.14 23.54
CA SER A 32 0.48 2.73 22.20
C SER A 32 -0.24 1.42 21.96
N ASP A 33 -1.25 1.51 21.10
CA ASP A 33 -2.25 0.50 20.78
C ASP A 33 -1.58 -0.84 20.43
N ASN A 34 -1.25 -1.62 21.45
CA ASN A 34 -1.01 -3.05 21.31
C ASN A 34 -2.38 -3.68 21.09
N ILE A 35 -2.97 -3.40 19.92
CA ILE A 35 -4.19 -4.04 19.48
C ILE A 35 -3.82 -5.49 19.25
N GLN A 36 -4.18 -6.30 20.23
CA GLN A 36 -4.09 -7.73 20.13
C GLN A 36 -5.14 -8.15 19.10
N LEU A 37 -4.67 -8.54 17.91
CA LEU A 37 -5.52 -9.16 16.89
C LEU A 37 -6.33 -10.27 17.56
N SER A 38 -7.63 -10.35 17.23
CA SER A 38 -8.48 -11.39 17.77
C SER A 38 -7.81 -12.76 17.53
N PRO A 39 -7.66 -13.61 18.55
CA PRO A 39 -7.00 -14.90 18.42
C PRO A 39 -7.71 -15.84 17.43
N ASP A 40 -8.93 -15.50 17.01
CA ASP A 40 -9.73 -16.26 16.05
C ASP A 40 -9.51 -15.84 14.58
N LEU A 41 -8.71 -14.80 14.31
CA LEU A 41 -8.38 -14.41 12.94
C LEU A 41 -7.53 -15.49 12.28
N LYS A 42 -8.06 -16.06 11.20
CA LYS A 42 -7.40 -17.13 10.45
C LYS A 42 -7.17 -16.71 9.01
N CYS A 43 -5.96 -16.99 8.53
CA CYS A 43 -5.68 -16.99 7.10
C CYS A 43 -6.35 -18.19 6.44
N ASN A 44 -7.21 -17.96 5.46
CA ASN A 44 -7.84 -19.02 4.69
C ASN A 44 -7.31 -18.98 3.25
N THR A 45 -7.04 -20.16 2.69
CA THR A 45 -6.60 -20.27 1.30
C THR A 45 -7.82 -20.50 0.40
N LEU A 46 -7.97 -19.67 -0.63
CA LEU A 46 -8.98 -19.86 -1.66
C LEU A 46 -8.40 -20.58 -2.89
N ASN A 47 -7.21 -20.17 -3.33
CA ASN A 47 -6.50 -20.79 -4.45
C ASN A 47 -4.98 -20.75 -4.19
N TYR A 48 -4.29 -21.86 -4.39
CA TYR A 48 -2.84 -21.95 -4.22
C TYR A 48 -2.23 -22.62 -5.45
N ASN A 49 -1.52 -21.82 -6.25
CA ASN A 49 -0.86 -22.24 -7.49
C ASN A 49 0.65 -22.48 -7.30
N GLY A 50 1.09 -22.63 -6.05
CA GLY A 50 2.46 -22.97 -5.67
C GLY A 50 3.19 -21.84 -4.95
N GLU A 51 4.44 -22.10 -4.62
CA GLU A 51 5.35 -21.09 -4.09
C GLU A 51 5.71 -20.08 -5.18
N ASN A 52 6.24 -18.94 -4.76
CA ASN A 52 6.82 -17.95 -5.67
C ASN A 52 5.81 -17.35 -6.66
N LYS A 53 4.54 -17.32 -6.25
CA LYS A 53 3.43 -16.68 -6.96
C LYS A 53 3.06 -15.37 -6.26
N ILE A 54 2.37 -14.50 -6.98
CA ILE A 54 1.84 -13.25 -6.44
C ILE A 54 0.70 -13.57 -5.48
N ASN A 55 0.81 -13.13 -4.24
CA ASN A 55 -0.13 -13.44 -3.18
C ASN A 55 -1.11 -12.27 -2.98
N LEU A 56 -2.39 -12.53 -3.22
CA LEU A 56 -3.47 -11.59 -2.95
C LEU A 56 -4.21 -12.03 -1.68
N VAL A 57 -4.30 -11.14 -0.69
CA VAL A 57 -5.12 -11.39 0.50
C VAL A 57 -6.35 -10.49 0.52
N PHE A 58 -7.52 -11.10 0.65
CA PHE A 58 -8.80 -10.40 0.70
C PHE A 58 -9.30 -10.30 2.15
N PHE A 59 -9.55 -9.08 2.63
CA PHE A 59 -10.31 -8.85 3.86
C PHE A 59 -11.79 -8.75 3.52
N SER A 60 -12.46 -9.90 3.56
CA SER A 60 -13.88 -10.04 3.19
C SER A 60 -14.38 -11.44 3.53
N THR A 61 -15.69 -11.65 3.38
CA THR A 61 -16.26 -13.01 3.38
C THR A 61 -15.70 -13.84 2.23
N LYS A 62 -15.68 -15.18 2.37
CA LYS A 62 -15.25 -16.09 1.30
C LYS A 62 -15.92 -15.81 -0.05
N GLN A 63 -17.24 -15.56 -0.04
CA GLN A 63 -18.02 -15.31 -1.25
C GLN A 63 -17.58 -14.02 -1.97
N GLN A 64 -17.29 -12.96 -1.21
CA GLN A 64 -16.79 -11.70 -1.79
C GLN A 64 -15.38 -11.89 -2.35
N ALA A 65 -14.48 -12.54 -1.61
CA ALA A 65 -13.15 -12.87 -2.07
C ALA A 65 -13.20 -13.68 -3.38
N GLU A 66 -14.05 -14.71 -3.47
CA GLU A 66 -14.29 -15.48 -4.69
C GLU A 66 -14.79 -14.61 -5.84
N SER A 67 -15.81 -13.78 -5.61
CA SER A 67 -16.38 -12.92 -6.64
C SER A 67 -15.35 -11.95 -7.24
N TYR A 68 -14.62 -11.22 -6.39
CA TYR A 68 -13.66 -10.21 -6.85
C TYR A 68 -12.39 -10.83 -7.44
N SER A 69 -11.86 -11.89 -6.81
CA SER A 69 -10.68 -12.58 -7.35
C SER A 69 -10.96 -13.25 -8.69
N ASN A 70 -12.12 -13.89 -8.86
CA ASN A 70 -12.50 -14.46 -10.16
C ASN A 70 -12.66 -13.36 -11.21
N TYR A 71 -13.31 -12.24 -10.90
CA TYR A 71 -13.45 -11.13 -11.84
C TYR A 71 -12.10 -10.55 -12.29
N LEU A 72 -11.18 -10.32 -11.35
CA LEU A 72 -9.81 -9.89 -11.64
C LEU A 72 -9.10 -10.92 -12.54
N LEU A 73 -9.08 -12.18 -12.11
CA LEU A 73 -8.34 -13.24 -12.79
C LEU A 73 -8.97 -13.67 -14.12
N ASP A 74 -10.27 -13.43 -14.36
CA ASP A 74 -10.93 -13.69 -15.64
C ASP A 74 -10.70 -12.58 -16.67
N SER A 75 -10.21 -11.42 -16.21
CA SER A 75 -9.93 -10.25 -17.06
C SER A 75 -8.52 -10.30 -17.65
N THR A 76 -8.34 -9.73 -18.84
CA THR A 76 -7.02 -9.67 -19.51
C THR A 76 -6.16 -8.55 -18.87
N PRO A 77 -4.86 -8.79 -18.58
CA PRO A 77 -4.05 -9.94 -18.96
C PRO A 77 -3.98 -11.03 -17.88
N PHE A 78 -4.66 -10.88 -16.76
CA PHE A 78 -4.59 -11.81 -15.63
C PHE A 78 -5.06 -13.22 -16.00
N ASN A 79 -6.04 -13.33 -16.91
CA ASN A 79 -6.60 -14.61 -17.37
C ASN A 79 -5.60 -15.55 -18.06
N SER A 80 -4.60 -15.02 -18.77
CA SER A 80 -3.52 -15.83 -19.36
C SER A 80 -2.44 -16.20 -18.33
N HIS A 81 -2.52 -15.65 -17.12
CA HIS A 81 -1.52 -15.81 -16.07
C HIS A 81 -2.12 -16.19 -14.71
N LYS A 82 -3.32 -16.78 -14.66
CA LYS A 82 -4.00 -17.15 -13.40
C LYS A 82 -3.13 -17.98 -12.45
N THR A 83 -2.32 -18.89 -13.01
CA THR A 83 -1.41 -19.77 -12.26
C THR A 83 -0.24 -19.02 -11.61
N ASN A 84 -0.10 -17.72 -11.85
CA ASN A 84 0.89 -16.87 -11.19
C ASN A 84 0.36 -16.17 -9.93
N PHE A 85 -0.86 -16.48 -9.51
CA PHE A 85 -1.49 -15.86 -8.34
C PHE A 85 -1.89 -16.91 -7.29
N ASN A 86 -1.62 -16.62 -6.03
CA ASN A 86 -2.25 -17.29 -4.88
C ASN A 86 -3.29 -16.34 -4.29
N ILE A 87 -4.43 -16.89 -3.89
CA ILE A 87 -5.55 -16.12 -3.34
C ILE A 87 -5.86 -16.62 -1.93
N TYR A 88 -5.81 -15.69 -0.99
CA TYR A 88 -6.13 -15.89 0.42
C TYR A 88 -7.26 -14.96 0.83
N TYR A 89 -7.94 -15.29 1.92
CA TYR A 89 -8.89 -14.39 2.55
C TYR A 89 -8.87 -14.50 4.08
N ILE A 90 -9.20 -13.39 4.71
CA ILE A 90 -9.42 -13.29 6.15
C ILE A 90 -10.85 -12.78 6.31
N ASP A 91 -11.71 -13.59 6.94
CA ASP A 91 -13.11 -13.25 7.20
C ASP A 91 -13.21 -12.26 8.37
N TYR A 92 -12.84 -11.02 8.06
CA TYR A 92 -12.67 -9.91 8.97
C TYR A 92 -13.13 -8.64 8.27
N SER A 93 -13.86 -7.79 9.00
CA SER A 93 -14.21 -6.45 8.54
C SER A 93 -13.12 -5.48 8.99
N PRO A 94 -12.23 -5.02 8.10
CA PRO A 94 -11.16 -4.13 8.49
C PRO A 94 -11.69 -2.77 8.95
N GLU A 95 -10.99 -2.18 9.92
CA GLU A 95 -11.20 -0.77 10.25
C GLU A 95 -10.69 0.07 9.09
N CYS A 96 -11.58 0.88 8.51
CA CYS A 96 -11.26 1.80 7.43
C CYS A 96 -11.84 3.17 7.75
N GLU A 97 -11.12 4.22 7.41
CA GLU A 97 -11.57 5.60 7.56
C GLU A 97 -12.17 6.15 6.26
N LEU A 98 -12.90 7.27 6.38
CA LEU A 98 -13.38 8.03 5.23
C LEU A 98 -12.37 9.14 4.89
N TYR A 99 -11.47 8.85 3.96
CA TYR A 99 -10.44 9.79 3.51
C TYR A 99 -11.09 11.01 2.85
N GLN A 100 -10.85 12.19 3.44
CA GLN A 100 -11.45 13.47 3.05
C GLN A 100 -12.99 13.45 2.95
N GLY A 101 -13.65 12.50 3.61
CA GLY A 101 -15.10 12.26 3.49
C GLY A 101 -15.54 11.77 2.10
N LYS A 102 -14.60 11.35 1.24
CA LYS A 102 -14.84 11.00 -0.17
C LYS A 102 -14.55 9.54 -0.47
N GLY A 103 -13.49 8.94 0.06
CA GLY A 103 -13.08 7.57 -0.25
C GLY A 103 -12.95 6.68 0.98
N ILE A 104 -13.09 5.37 0.82
CA ILE A 104 -12.77 4.41 1.87
C ILE A 104 -11.27 4.15 1.84
N LEU A 105 -10.55 4.38 2.93
CA LEU A 105 -9.13 4.07 3.06
C LEU A 105 -8.92 3.05 4.17
N CYS A 106 -8.55 1.82 3.80
CA CYS A 106 -8.28 0.72 4.72
C CYS A 106 -6.79 0.54 5.02
N TYR A 107 -5.93 1.45 4.57
CA TYR A 107 -4.50 1.40 4.82
C TYR A 107 -4.17 1.89 6.23
N ASN A 108 -3.93 0.97 7.16
CA ASN A 108 -3.49 1.27 8.52
C ASN A 108 -2.70 0.09 9.12
N SER A 109 -1.98 0.36 10.21
CA SER A 109 -1.16 -0.64 10.91
C SER A 109 -1.90 -1.94 11.23
N ASN A 110 -3.16 -1.88 11.66
CA ASN A 110 -3.94 -3.08 12.02
C ASN A 110 -4.21 -3.96 10.80
N VAL A 111 -4.58 -3.36 9.67
CA VAL A 111 -4.82 -4.09 8.41
C VAL A 111 -3.51 -4.67 7.88
N ILE A 112 -2.41 -3.92 7.92
CA ILE A 112 -1.09 -4.42 7.50
C ILE A 112 -0.64 -5.60 8.36
N LYS A 113 -0.74 -5.51 9.69
CA LYS A 113 -0.40 -6.61 10.61
C LYS A 113 -1.31 -7.82 10.44
N ALA A 114 -2.62 -7.60 10.29
CA ALA A 114 -3.57 -8.70 10.06
C ALA A 114 -3.30 -9.42 8.73
N ALA A 115 -2.87 -8.68 7.69
CA ALA A 115 -2.57 -9.25 6.38
C ALA A 115 -1.37 -10.20 6.45
N SER A 116 -0.41 -9.91 7.35
CA SER A 116 0.77 -10.74 7.63
C SER A 116 0.45 -12.12 8.19
N LEU A 117 -0.81 -12.41 8.56
CA LEU A 117 -1.26 -13.78 8.84
C LEU A 117 -1.27 -14.68 7.58
N CYS A 118 -1.31 -14.06 6.39
CA CYS A 118 -1.23 -14.72 5.09
C CYS A 118 -0.02 -14.24 4.31
N PRO A 119 0.47 -15.00 3.31
CA PRO A 119 1.26 -14.41 2.23
C PRO A 119 0.47 -13.26 1.57
N ASN A 120 1.05 -12.06 1.52
CA ASN A 120 0.31 -10.82 1.20
C ASN A 120 1.16 -9.82 0.38
N ASP A 121 1.33 -10.07 -0.91
CA ASP A 121 1.98 -9.09 -1.79
C ASP A 121 1.06 -7.87 -1.95
N PHE A 122 -0.21 -8.14 -2.21
CA PHE A 122 -1.26 -7.12 -2.30
C PHE A 122 -2.42 -7.44 -1.37
N ILE A 123 -2.98 -6.40 -0.78
CA ILE A 123 -4.09 -6.48 0.16
C ILE A 123 -5.32 -5.86 -0.47
N ILE A 124 -6.43 -6.58 -0.48
CA ILE A 124 -7.70 -6.11 -1.00
C ILE A 124 -8.71 -6.09 0.14
N ALA A 125 -9.08 -4.90 0.60
CA ALA A 125 -10.09 -4.70 1.64
C ALA A 125 -11.43 -4.35 1.01
N ILE A 126 -12.48 -5.11 1.30
CA ILE A 126 -13.81 -4.89 0.74
C ILE A 126 -14.74 -4.42 1.85
N LYS A 127 -15.34 -3.25 1.68
CA LYS A 127 -16.29 -2.68 2.63
C LYS A 127 -17.54 -2.20 1.91
N THR A 128 -18.70 -2.32 2.56
CA THR A 128 -19.95 -1.78 2.04
C THR A 128 -20.14 -0.36 2.56
N GLU A 129 -20.12 0.63 1.67
CA GLU A 129 -20.34 2.04 2.00
C GLU A 129 -21.35 2.66 1.01
N PRO A 130 -21.98 3.81 1.29
CA PRO A 130 -22.86 4.46 0.33
C PRO A 130 -22.18 4.66 -1.04
N LYS A 131 -22.91 4.54 -2.15
CA LYS A 131 -22.35 4.63 -3.53
C LYS A 131 -21.50 5.88 -3.81
N LYS A 132 -21.76 6.98 -3.10
CA LYS A 132 -20.97 8.23 -3.22
C LYS A 132 -19.57 8.14 -2.62
N ILE A 133 -19.32 7.14 -1.76
CA ILE A 133 -18.00 6.90 -1.16
C ILE A 133 -17.19 6.06 -2.13
N LYS A 134 -16.01 6.57 -2.50
CA LYS A 134 -15.13 6.03 -3.52
C LYS A 134 -14.28 4.87 -3.02
N SER A 135 -13.92 3.98 -3.94
CA SER A 135 -12.83 3.05 -3.71
C SER A 135 -11.50 3.81 -3.75
N THR A 136 -10.43 3.24 -3.19
CA THR A 136 -9.11 3.85 -3.21
C THR A 136 -8.00 2.81 -3.41
N ALA A 137 -6.87 3.28 -3.93
CA ALA A 137 -5.61 2.56 -3.90
C ALA A 137 -4.55 3.40 -3.16
N TYR A 138 -3.80 2.75 -2.27
CA TYR A 138 -2.66 3.34 -1.59
C TYR A 138 -1.64 2.27 -1.22
N MET A 139 -0.35 2.51 -1.51
CA MET A 139 0.73 1.54 -1.30
C MET A 139 0.41 0.21 -2.00
N ASN A 140 0.41 -0.93 -1.29
CA ASN A 140 -0.01 -2.24 -1.80
C ASN A 140 -1.47 -2.60 -1.46
N VAL A 141 -2.28 -1.62 -1.04
CA VAL A 141 -3.65 -1.85 -0.55
C VAL A 141 -4.68 -1.24 -1.48
N VAL A 142 -5.64 -2.06 -1.87
CA VAL A 142 -6.84 -1.68 -2.62
C VAL A 142 -8.03 -1.72 -1.69
N SER A 143 -8.70 -0.58 -1.48
CA SER A 143 -9.88 -0.44 -0.64
C SER A 143 -11.13 -0.31 -1.52
N LEU A 144 -11.95 -1.36 -1.61
CA LEU A 144 -13.10 -1.43 -2.50
C LEU A 144 -14.41 -1.14 -1.78
N ASN A 145 -15.23 -0.28 -2.38
CA ASN A 145 -16.64 -0.16 -2.04
C ASN A 145 -17.44 -1.27 -2.75
N SER A 146 -18.03 -2.19 -1.99
CA SER A 146 -18.81 -3.29 -2.57
C SER A 146 -20.10 -2.85 -3.29
N ASN A 147 -20.50 -1.58 -3.16
CA ASN A 147 -21.63 -1.01 -3.89
C ASN A 147 -21.25 -0.44 -5.28
N HIS A 148 -19.96 -0.49 -5.64
CA HIS A 148 -19.44 -0.12 -6.95
C HIS A 148 -19.34 -1.33 -7.89
N PRO A 149 -19.28 -1.11 -9.22
CA PRO A 149 -19.05 -2.19 -10.17
C PRO A 149 -17.74 -2.94 -9.91
N ASN A 150 -17.71 -4.24 -10.16
CA ASN A 150 -16.49 -5.04 -9.98
C ASN A 150 -15.31 -4.55 -10.84
N SER A 151 -15.56 -3.85 -11.96
CA SER A 151 -14.50 -3.27 -12.80
C SER A 151 -13.57 -2.31 -12.05
N VAL A 152 -14.02 -1.72 -10.94
CA VAL A 152 -13.18 -0.91 -10.07
C VAL A 152 -11.95 -1.65 -9.58
N ILE A 153 -12.03 -2.96 -9.31
CA ILE A 153 -10.83 -3.72 -8.89
C ILE A 153 -9.74 -3.71 -9.96
N LEU A 154 -10.10 -3.72 -11.24
CA LEU A 154 -9.10 -3.67 -12.32
C LEU A 154 -8.39 -2.31 -12.30
N HIS A 155 -9.15 -1.23 -12.14
CA HIS A 155 -8.61 0.12 -12.09
C HIS A 155 -7.66 0.30 -10.90
N GLU A 156 -8.16 0.07 -9.67
CA GLU A 156 -7.38 0.25 -8.45
C GLU A 156 -6.18 -0.71 -8.36
N PHE A 157 -6.35 -1.95 -8.81
CA PHE A 157 -5.25 -2.90 -8.84
C PHE A 157 -4.18 -2.50 -9.87
N GLY A 158 -4.57 -1.85 -10.98
CA GLY A 158 -3.62 -1.29 -11.96
C GLY A 158 -2.65 -0.29 -11.32
N HIS A 159 -3.13 0.56 -10.42
CA HIS A 159 -2.29 1.49 -9.65
C HIS A 159 -1.29 0.74 -8.78
N VAL A 160 -1.75 -0.12 -7.86
CA VAL A 160 -0.85 -0.75 -6.88
C VAL A 160 0.08 -1.80 -7.50
N PHE A 161 -0.37 -2.49 -8.57
CA PHE A 161 0.35 -3.62 -9.15
C PHE A 161 1.38 -3.21 -10.19
N ALA A 162 1.05 -2.22 -11.03
CA ALA A 162 1.88 -1.84 -12.17
C ALA A 162 2.24 -0.34 -12.19
N ASN A 163 1.89 0.41 -11.13
CA ASN A 163 2.11 1.86 -11.03
C ASN A 163 1.56 2.60 -12.26
N LEU A 164 0.36 2.20 -12.69
CA LEU A 164 -0.32 2.89 -13.80
C LEU A 164 -0.90 4.22 -13.28
N ALA A 165 -0.73 5.29 -14.04
CA ALA A 165 -1.37 6.57 -13.81
C ALA A 165 -2.80 6.57 -14.37
N ASP A 166 -3.61 7.53 -13.94
CA ASP A 166 -4.92 7.80 -14.54
C ASP A 166 -4.79 8.30 -15.98
N GLU A 167 -5.65 7.82 -16.86
CA GLU A 167 -5.66 8.19 -18.28
C GLU A 167 -6.67 9.29 -18.62
N TYR A 168 -7.47 9.74 -17.64
CA TYR A 168 -8.28 10.95 -17.75
C TYR A 168 -7.48 12.19 -17.31
N VAL A 169 -7.91 13.40 -17.67
CA VAL A 169 -7.19 14.64 -17.32
C VAL A 169 -7.63 15.18 -15.95
N GLY A 170 -6.72 15.83 -15.22
CA GLY A 170 -6.97 16.38 -13.89
C GLY A 170 -6.46 15.50 -12.74
N SER A 171 -5.54 14.58 -13.01
CA SER A 171 -4.86 13.73 -12.02
C SER A 171 -3.35 14.00 -12.01
N ILE A 172 -2.61 13.42 -11.06
CA ILE A 172 -1.16 13.51 -10.95
C ILE A 172 -0.54 12.25 -11.53
N ILE A 173 0.49 12.39 -12.36
CA ILE A 173 1.25 11.23 -12.85
C ILE A 173 2.20 10.77 -11.74
N PRO A 174 1.99 9.59 -11.11
CA PRO A 174 2.98 9.00 -10.21
C PRO A 174 4.36 8.89 -10.85
N SER A 175 5.40 9.23 -10.07
CA SER A 175 6.78 9.01 -10.50
C SER A 175 7.00 7.55 -10.94
N GLY A 176 7.71 7.38 -12.05
CA GLY A 176 8.00 6.08 -12.65
C GLY A 176 6.85 5.43 -13.42
N SER A 177 5.66 6.03 -13.46
CA SER A 177 4.57 5.52 -14.29
C SER A 177 4.89 5.61 -15.76
N LYS A 178 4.40 4.62 -16.51
CA LYS A 178 4.77 4.44 -17.91
C LYS A 178 3.62 4.62 -18.90
N ASN A 179 2.36 4.64 -18.45
CA ASN A 179 1.20 4.69 -19.34
C ASN A 179 0.76 6.10 -19.74
N CYS A 180 1.19 7.12 -19.00
CA CYS A 180 1.11 8.51 -19.43
C CYS A 180 2.50 9.00 -19.83
N GLN A 181 2.66 9.41 -21.09
CA GLN A 181 3.96 9.85 -21.62
C GLN A 181 3.90 11.21 -22.27
N ASN A 182 5.01 11.96 -22.26
CA ASN A 182 5.10 13.27 -22.91
C ASN A 182 5.16 13.17 -24.46
N ASN A 183 5.32 11.97 -25.00
CA ASN A 183 5.46 11.71 -26.42
C ASN A 183 4.97 10.29 -26.81
N CYS A 184 4.25 10.20 -27.92
CA CYS A 184 3.75 8.96 -28.51
C CYS A 184 4.82 7.90 -28.77
N ASN A 185 6.05 8.29 -29.10
CA ASN A 185 7.12 7.35 -29.43
C ASN A 185 7.53 6.47 -28.25
N GLU A 186 7.23 6.87 -27.02
CA GLU A 186 7.58 6.12 -25.81
C GLU A 186 6.76 4.85 -25.62
N PHE A 187 5.56 4.79 -26.23
CA PHE A 187 4.75 3.56 -26.26
C PHE A 187 5.34 2.47 -27.17
N LYS A 188 6.38 2.81 -27.95
CA LYS A 188 7.06 1.91 -28.91
C LYS A 188 6.02 1.26 -29.84
N GLN A 189 6.18 -0.04 -30.12
CA GLN A 189 5.25 -0.83 -30.95
C GLN A 189 4.00 -1.33 -30.21
N TYR A 190 3.89 -1.08 -28.90
CA TYR A 190 2.85 -1.66 -28.06
C TYR A 190 1.66 -0.71 -27.88
N THR A 191 1.26 0.02 -28.93
CA THR A 191 0.19 0.99 -28.83
C THR A 191 -1.04 0.62 -29.66
N ASN A 192 -2.22 1.03 -29.21
CA ASN A 192 -3.43 0.98 -30.05
C ASN A 192 -3.44 2.19 -30.98
N ASP A 193 -3.15 3.37 -30.43
CA ASP A 193 -2.95 4.64 -31.13
C ASP A 193 -2.24 5.62 -30.17
N CYS A 194 -2.22 6.92 -30.43
CA CYS A 194 -1.73 7.91 -29.47
C CYS A 194 -2.75 9.03 -29.27
N TYR A 195 -3.25 9.17 -28.04
CA TYR A 195 -4.28 10.15 -27.70
C TYR A 195 -3.75 11.15 -26.68
N GLN A 196 -3.86 12.44 -26.99
CA GLN A 196 -3.52 13.50 -26.04
C GLN A 196 -4.51 13.53 -24.85
N GLY A 197 -4.02 13.94 -23.68
CA GLY A 197 -4.70 13.96 -22.39
C GLY A 197 -4.49 12.65 -21.62
N CYS A 198 -3.59 12.64 -20.63
CA CYS A 198 -3.35 11.49 -19.75
C CYS A 198 -2.84 12.00 -18.41
N SER A 199 -3.69 12.05 -17.39
CA SER A 199 -3.51 12.82 -16.13
C SER A 199 -3.34 14.33 -16.36
N GLU A 200 -2.44 14.73 -17.25
CA GLU A 200 -2.12 16.08 -17.68
C GLU A 200 -2.52 16.31 -19.16
N GLN A 201 -2.72 17.57 -19.56
CA GLN A 201 -3.24 17.91 -20.90
C GLN A 201 -2.21 17.70 -22.03
N ASP A 202 -0.93 17.83 -21.74
CA ASP A 202 0.19 17.72 -22.67
C ASP A 202 0.85 16.33 -22.67
N TYR A 203 0.32 15.40 -21.86
CA TYR A 203 0.67 13.99 -21.89
C TYR A 203 -0.25 13.19 -22.80
N TYR A 204 0.20 11.99 -23.16
CA TYR A 204 -0.46 11.09 -24.08
C TYR A 204 -0.72 9.75 -23.41
N ARG A 205 -1.77 9.07 -23.88
CA ARG A 205 -2.12 7.68 -23.55
C ARG A 205 -2.15 6.81 -24.80
N SER A 206 -1.98 5.51 -24.61
CA SER A 206 -1.87 4.53 -25.70
C SER A 206 -3.23 4.00 -26.23
N ILE A 207 -4.33 4.32 -25.55
CA ILE A 207 -5.69 3.85 -25.87
C ILE A 207 -6.72 4.96 -25.62
N GLU A 208 -7.78 5.03 -26.44
CA GLU A 208 -8.76 6.11 -26.31
C GLU A 208 -9.57 6.00 -25.02
N GLN A 209 -9.99 4.76 -24.69
CA GLN A 209 -10.83 4.36 -23.57
C GLN A 209 -10.28 3.07 -22.96
N GLY A 210 -9.37 3.22 -21.99
CA GLY A 210 -8.81 2.11 -21.20
C GLY A 210 -9.44 2.02 -19.80
N VAL A 211 -9.15 0.93 -19.08
CA VAL A 211 -9.51 0.74 -17.67
C VAL A 211 -9.02 1.90 -16.78
N MET A 212 -7.84 2.45 -17.08
CA MET A 212 -7.28 3.60 -16.34
C MET A 212 -7.98 4.93 -16.66
N LYS A 213 -8.93 4.95 -17.59
CA LYS A 213 -9.71 6.14 -17.97
C LYS A 213 -11.20 6.00 -17.63
N SER A 214 -11.74 4.79 -17.76
CA SER A 214 -13.17 4.51 -17.65
C SER A 214 -13.40 3.16 -16.97
N LEU A 215 -14.26 3.14 -15.95
CA LEU A 215 -14.73 1.93 -15.26
C LEU A 215 -15.77 1.14 -16.09
N LYS A 216 -16.15 1.64 -17.27
CA LYS A 216 -17.09 0.99 -18.19
C LYS A 216 -16.45 -0.04 -19.11
N THR A 217 -15.12 -0.14 -19.11
CA THR A 217 -14.35 -1.10 -19.91
C THR A 217 -13.51 -2.01 -19.01
N THR A 218 -13.15 -3.18 -19.53
CA THR A 218 -12.15 -4.09 -18.94
C THR A 218 -10.89 -4.17 -19.79
N ASP A 219 -10.79 -3.36 -20.85
CA ASP A 219 -9.63 -3.32 -21.73
C ASP A 219 -8.62 -2.29 -21.22
N TYR A 220 -7.43 -2.73 -20.83
CA TYR A 220 -6.33 -1.84 -20.46
C TYR A 220 -5.65 -1.18 -21.68
N GLY A 221 -5.85 -1.72 -22.89
CA GLY A 221 -5.05 -1.38 -24.06
C GLY A 221 -3.71 -2.10 -24.10
N LYS A 222 -3.16 -2.26 -25.31
CA LYS A 222 -1.98 -3.10 -25.58
C LYS A 222 -0.76 -2.75 -24.73
N TYR A 223 -0.54 -1.45 -24.50
CA TYR A 223 0.63 -0.98 -23.77
C TYR A 223 0.57 -1.39 -22.31
N ASN A 224 -0.53 -1.06 -21.64
CA ASN A 224 -0.76 -1.38 -20.24
C ASN A 224 -0.85 -2.89 -20.01
N LEU A 225 -1.50 -3.63 -20.92
CA LEU A 225 -1.50 -5.10 -20.89
C LEU A 225 -0.07 -5.65 -20.87
N ASN A 226 0.83 -5.10 -21.68
CA ASN A 226 2.24 -5.52 -21.71
C ASN A 226 2.99 -5.15 -20.43
N LEU A 227 2.75 -3.95 -19.86
CA LEU A 227 3.33 -3.55 -18.58
C LEU A 227 2.92 -4.51 -17.45
N ILE A 228 1.62 -4.80 -17.34
CA ILE A 228 1.08 -5.71 -16.34
C ILE A 228 1.62 -7.12 -16.56
N ALA A 229 1.59 -7.65 -17.79
CA ALA A 229 2.10 -8.98 -18.09
C ALA A 229 3.60 -9.11 -17.78
N SER A 230 4.39 -8.10 -18.13
CA SER A 230 5.83 -8.06 -17.80
C SER A 230 6.05 -8.10 -16.29
N LYS A 231 5.27 -7.35 -15.51
CA LYS A 231 5.36 -7.37 -14.04
C LYS A 231 5.00 -8.75 -13.48
N ILE A 232 3.91 -9.37 -13.95
CA ILE A 232 3.51 -10.72 -13.54
C ILE A 232 4.65 -11.72 -13.75
N LEU A 233 5.30 -11.67 -14.91
CA LEU A 233 6.39 -12.57 -15.25
C LEU A 233 7.65 -12.28 -14.41
N SER A 234 7.98 -11.02 -14.16
CA SER A 234 9.14 -10.68 -13.31
C SER A 234 8.95 -11.09 -11.85
N SER A 235 7.74 -10.95 -11.30
CA SER A 235 7.45 -11.31 -9.90
C SER A 235 7.64 -12.81 -9.62
N SER A 236 7.47 -13.66 -10.63
CA SER A 236 7.68 -15.11 -10.50
C SER A 236 9.16 -15.54 -10.39
N SER A 237 10.10 -14.61 -10.61
CA SER A 237 11.54 -14.92 -10.69
C SER A 237 12.35 -14.53 -9.44
N ILE A 238 11.78 -13.70 -8.54
CA ILE A 238 12.53 -13.05 -7.45
C ILE A 238 12.55 -13.89 -6.15
N THR A 239 11.63 -14.83 -5.97
CA THR A 239 11.54 -15.64 -4.74
C THR A 239 12.33 -16.94 -4.88
N GLY A 240 13.66 -16.83 -4.87
CA GLY A 240 14.63 -17.91 -5.09
C GLY A 240 14.85 -18.90 -3.92
N HIS A 241 13.85 -19.19 -3.09
CA HIS A 241 13.97 -20.24 -2.07
C HIS A 241 12.77 -21.18 -2.13
N ALA A 242 12.95 -22.29 -2.85
CA ALA A 242 12.05 -23.43 -2.84
C ALA A 242 12.11 -24.08 -1.45
N VAL A 243 11.09 -23.82 -0.64
CA VAL A 243 10.68 -24.79 0.36
C VAL A 243 9.65 -25.67 -0.37
N SER A 244 9.10 -26.69 0.27
CA SER A 244 8.07 -27.50 -0.36
C SER A 244 7.05 -27.73 0.71
N ASP A 245 6.16 -26.75 0.91
CA ASP A 245 4.87 -26.85 1.58
C ASP A 245 4.29 -25.42 1.71
N SER A 246 2.96 -25.30 1.84
CA SER A 246 2.28 -24.00 2.03
C SER A 246 3.05 -23.16 3.05
N GLN A 247 3.58 -22.01 2.63
CA GLN A 247 4.53 -21.23 3.41
C GLN A 247 3.89 -20.75 4.71
N ASP A 248 4.11 -21.50 5.78
CA ASP A 248 3.73 -21.10 7.13
C ASP A 248 4.73 -20.04 7.62
N CYS A 249 4.33 -18.78 7.48
CA CYS A 249 5.10 -17.64 7.97
C CYS A 249 4.77 -17.28 9.42
N SER A 250 4.03 -18.12 10.15
CA SER A 250 3.67 -17.82 11.54
C SER A 250 4.90 -17.60 12.42
N ASN A 251 6.04 -18.20 12.10
CA ASN A 251 7.27 -18.07 12.90
C ASN A 251 8.28 -17.05 12.31
N ASN A 252 7.93 -16.42 11.20
CA ASN A 252 8.78 -15.40 10.57
C ASN A 252 8.57 -14.07 11.28
N ASN A 253 9.62 -13.25 11.27
CA ASN A 253 9.57 -11.88 11.78
C ASN A 253 10.02 -10.90 10.70
N TYR A 254 9.50 -9.69 10.75
CA TYR A 254 9.85 -8.60 9.86
C TYR A 254 9.90 -7.28 10.61
N TYR A 255 10.64 -6.31 10.09
CA TYR A 255 10.58 -4.94 10.58
C TYR A 255 9.36 -4.25 9.98
N LEU A 256 8.52 -3.66 10.82
CA LEU A 256 7.47 -2.74 10.41
C LEU A 256 7.97 -1.32 10.66
N ILE A 257 8.32 -0.63 9.57
CA ILE A 257 8.75 0.77 9.61
C ILE A 257 7.53 1.65 9.40
N ARG A 258 7.21 2.49 10.38
CA ARG A 258 6.18 3.52 10.26
C ARG A 258 6.85 4.85 9.95
N GLY A 259 6.40 5.53 8.92
CA GLY A 259 6.90 6.86 8.56
C GLY A 259 5.81 7.77 8.03
N ILE A 260 6.19 9.02 7.77
CA ILE A 260 5.38 10.00 7.05
C ILE A 260 6.24 10.63 5.95
N ASN A 261 5.65 10.79 4.77
CA ASN A 261 6.26 11.54 3.66
C ASN A 261 5.53 12.89 3.58
N SER A 262 6.19 13.97 3.96
CA SER A 262 5.63 15.32 3.91
C SER A 262 6.63 16.26 3.25
N ASN A 263 6.23 16.94 2.18
CA ASN A 263 7.09 17.86 1.42
C ASN A 263 8.39 17.22 0.91
N ASN A 264 8.32 15.96 0.45
CA ASN A 264 9.47 15.15 0.05
C ASN A 264 10.47 14.86 1.18
N GLU A 265 10.11 15.11 2.44
CA GLU A 265 10.89 14.70 3.60
C GLU A 265 10.31 13.41 4.19
N PHE A 266 11.16 12.38 4.24
CA PHE A 266 10.83 11.10 4.84
C PHE A 266 11.21 11.10 6.32
N ASN A 267 10.20 11.11 7.18
CA ASN A 267 10.36 11.04 8.61
C ASN A 267 9.95 9.66 9.11
N VAL A 268 10.91 8.87 9.57
CA VAL A 268 10.64 7.58 10.21
C VAL A 268 10.16 7.85 11.64
N LEU A 269 8.95 7.39 11.95
CA LEU A 269 8.29 7.63 13.23
C LEU A 269 8.57 6.51 14.22
N SER A 270 8.61 5.27 13.76
CA SER A 270 8.93 4.10 14.59
C SER A 270 9.36 2.90 13.75
N GLN A 271 10.06 1.99 14.40
CA GLN A 271 10.40 0.67 13.90
C GLN A 271 10.01 -0.36 14.95
N THR A 272 9.25 -1.38 14.56
CA THR A 272 8.92 -2.51 15.42
C THR A 272 9.27 -3.83 14.74
N VAL A 273 9.42 -4.89 15.53
CA VAL A 273 9.52 -6.26 15.01
C VAL A 273 8.15 -6.88 15.13
N GLU A 274 7.60 -7.33 14.01
CA GLU A 274 6.29 -7.96 13.92
C GLU A 274 6.45 -9.39 13.41
N GLN A 275 5.50 -10.25 13.78
CA GLN A 275 5.46 -11.65 13.40
C GLN A 275 4.53 -11.86 12.20
N GLY A 276 4.95 -12.65 11.21
CA GLY A 276 4.16 -13.02 10.05
C GLY A 276 4.88 -12.89 8.71
N CYS A 277 4.08 -12.92 7.63
CA CYS A 277 4.53 -12.80 6.25
C CYS A 277 4.84 -11.36 5.87
N VAL A 278 6.02 -11.13 5.27
CA VAL A 278 6.48 -9.80 4.85
C VAL A 278 5.71 -9.29 3.62
N GLY A 279 5.47 -10.13 2.61
CA GLY A 279 4.89 -9.70 1.34
C GLY A 279 5.69 -8.56 0.65
N THR A 280 5.01 -7.75 -0.16
CA THR A 280 5.57 -6.57 -0.84
C THR A 280 4.97 -5.27 -0.29
N ASN A 281 5.57 -4.13 -0.65
CA ASN A 281 5.12 -2.79 -0.25
C ASN A 281 4.41 -2.00 -1.37
N GLY A 282 4.29 -2.59 -2.56
CA GLY A 282 3.54 -2.07 -3.69
C GLY A 282 4.45 -1.85 -4.89
N VAL A 283 4.11 -0.90 -5.74
CA VAL A 283 4.98 -0.43 -6.82
C VAL A 283 4.89 1.09 -6.87
N GLY A 284 6.02 1.76 -7.06
CA GLY A 284 6.06 3.21 -7.10
C GLY A 284 7.39 3.78 -7.53
N GLY A 285 7.54 5.10 -7.36
CA GLY A 285 8.77 5.82 -7.64
C GLY A 285 9.79 5.80 -6.50
N TYR A 286 9.47 5.19 -5.35
CA TYR A 286 10.39 5.04 -4.23
C TYR A 286 10.87 3.60 -4.12
N GLU A 287 12.09 3.44 -3.65
CA GLU A 287 12.73 2.14 -3.42
C GLU A 287 13.36 2.14 -2.03
N TYR A 288 13.26 1.02 -1.31
CA TYR A 288 14.15 0.79 -0.17
C TYR A 288 15.19 -0.28 -0.52
N ASN A 289 16.41 -0.06 -0.04
CA ASN A 289 17.54 -0.98 -0.16
C ASN A 289 17.93 -1.47 1.23
N LEU A 290 18.00 -2.79 1.40
CA LEU A 290 18.54 -3.42 2.59
C LEU A 290 20.04 -3.63 2.38
N LEU A 291 20.86 -2.96 3.20
CA LEU A 291 22.32 -2.91 3.04
C LEU A 291 23.04 -3.70 4.14
N ARG A 292 24.15 -4.33 3.78
CA ARG A 292 25.15 -4.84 4.74
C ARG A 292 26.03 -3.71 5.27
N GLU A 293 26.85 -4.03 6.26
CA GLU A 293 27.86 -3.12 6.81
C GLU A 293 28.87 -2.63 5.75
N ASP A 294 29.15 -3.43 4.72
CA ASP A 294 30.03 -3.07 3.59
C ASP A 294 29.35 -2.20 2.52
N GLY A 295 28.08 -1.83 2.73
CA GLY A 295 27.28 -1.02 1.81
C GLY A 295 26.68 -1.78 0.63
N LYS A 296 26.84 -3.11 0.54
CA LYS A 296 26.20 -3.88 -0.53
C LYS A 296 24.71 -4.08 -0.29
N ILE A 297 23.94 -3.88 -1.35
CA ILE A 297 22.50 -4.18 -1.40
C ILE A 297 22.30 -5.70 -1.35
N ILE A 298 21.52 -6.16 -0.37
CA ILE A 298 21.11 -7.55 -0.19
C ILE A 298 19.76 -7.78 -0.90
N GLN A 299 18.85 -6.82 -0.71
CA GLN A 299 17.50 -6.85 -1.23
C GLN A 299 17.02 -5.43 -1.46
N SER A 300 16.14 -5.25 -2.44
CA SER A 300 15.39 -4.02 -2.62
C SER A 300 13.93 -4.30 -2.99
N ASP A 301 13.06 -3.33 -2.77
CA ASP A 301 11.65 -3.38 -3.14
C ASP A 301 11.09 -1.95 -3.32
N ASP A 302 10.08 -1.85 -4.18
CA ASP A 302 9.47 -0.58 -4.59
C ASP A 302 8.23 -0.25 -3.72
N PHE A 303 7.89 1.03 -3.61
CA PHE A 303 6.64 1.47 -2.97
C PHE A 303 6.23 2.89 -3.38
N ASN A 304 4.99 3.27 -3.08
CA ASN A 304 4.45 4.61 -3.35
C ASN A 304 3.69 5.18 -2.16
N PRO A 305 4.34 5.97 -1.28
CA PRO A 305 3.68 6.61 -0.16
C PRO A 305 3.10 7.99 -0.52
N GLU A 306 3.33 8.48 -1.75
CA GLU A 306 3.02 9.86 -2.14
C GLU A 306 1.57 10.04 -2.56
N LEU A 307 0.96 9.08 -3.26
CA LEU A 307 -0.35 9.28 -3.90
C LEU A 307 -1.42 8.32 -3.39
N ILE A 308 -2.57 8.86 -3.02
CA ILE A 308 -3.82 8.11 -2.78
C ILE A 308 -4.75 8.35 -3.97
N TYR A 309 -5.20 7.27 -4.60
CA TYR A 309 -6.14 7.30 -5.72
C TYR A 309 -7.60 7.32 -5.20
N LEU A 310 -8.46 8.14 -5.80
CA LEU A 310 -9.82 8.44 -5.33
C LEU A 310 -10.79 8.49 -6.51
N ASP A 311 -10.98 7.33 -7.13
CA ASP A 311 -11.64 7.22 -8.41
C ASP A 311 -13.09 6.75 -8.29
N SER A 312 -13.93 7.35 -9.13
CA SER A 312 -15.34 6.97 -9.25
C SER A 312 -15.88 7.36 -10.60
N GLN A 313 -16.89 6.65 -11.06
CA GLN A 313 -17.61 7.05 -12.25
C GLN A 313 -19.10 6.92 -11.99
N GLU A 314 -19.85 8.01 -12.15
CA GLU A 314 -21.30 7.92 -12.14
C GLU A 314 -21.79 7.22 -13.42
N ASP A 315 -22.94 6.55 -13.34
CA ASP A 315 -23.50 5.78 -14.47
C ASP A 315 -23.67 6.63 -15.75
N THR A 316 -23.88 7.93 -15.59
CA THR A 316 -24.09 8.90 -16.67
C THR A 316 -22.81 9.44 -17.30
N GLN A 317 -21.66 9.33 -16.62
CA GLN A 317 -20.38 9.90 -17.06
C GLN A 317 -19.64 8.95 -17.99
N GLN A 318 -18.94 9.46 -19.01
CA GLN A 318 -18.14 8.62 -19.91
C GLN A 318 -16.74 8.33 -19.35
N GLU A 319 -16.23 9.22 -18.53
CA GLU A 319 -14.90 9.18 -17.92
C GLU A 319 -15.03 9.13 -16.40
N ILE A 320 -13.99 8.64 -15.74
CA ILE A 320 -13.87 8.66 -14.29
C ILE A 320 -13.82 10.13 -13.82
N GLU A 321 -14.59 10.44 -12.77
CA GLU A 321 -14.46 11.66 -12.00
C GLU A 321 -13.76 11.34 -10.68
N GLY A 322 -12.63 11.99 -10.46
CA GLY A 322 -11.73 11.64 -9.39
C GLY A 322 -10.48 12.47 -9.43
N GLY A 323 -9.46 11.92 -8.81
CA GLY A 323 -8.13 12.47 -8.87
C GLY A 323 -7.28 11.85 -7.78
N THR A 324 -6.00 11.78 -8.04
CA THR A 324 -4.99 11.51 -7.02
C THR A 324 -4.93 12.65 -6.00
N SER A 325 -4.76 12.30 -4.73
CA SER A 325 -4.36 13.25 -3.69
C SER A 325 -2.95 12.93 -3.20
N ILE A 326 -2.16 13.97 -2.93
CA ILE A 326 -0.91 13.81 -2.20
C ILE A 326 -1.27 13.33 -0.79
N SER A 327 -0.69 12.20 -0.39
CA SER A 327 -0.92 11.58 0.91
C SER A 327 -0.38 12.46 2.02
N ASP A 328 -1.23 12.74 2.99
CA ASP A 328 -0.89 13.31 4.29
C ASP A 328 -0.83 12.23 5.38
N ARG A 329 -0.76 10.95 4.97
CA ARG A 329 -0.90 9.78 5.84
C ARG A 329 0.42 9.11 6.15
N GLU A 330 0.39 8.35 7.23
CA GLU A 330 1.48 7.46 7.57
C GLU A 330 1.58 6.34 6.53
N PHE A 331 2.81 5.97 6.20
CA PHE A 331 3.11 4.75 5.46
C PHE A 331 3.72 3.71 6.40
N TYR A 332 3.57 2.44 6.02
CA TYR A 332 4.10 1.28 6.70
C TYR A 332 4.90 0.43 5.70
N LEU A 333 6.21 0.26 5.95
CA LEU A 333 7.06 -0.65 5.18
C LEU A 333 7.25 -1.95 5.95
N LYS A 334 6.96 -3.06 5.29
CA LYS A 334 7.30 -4.41 5.73
C LYS A 334 8.67 -4.76 5.13
N VAL A 335 9.68 -4.90 5.98
CA VAL A 335 11.06 -5.18 5.58
C VAL A 335 11.51 -6.50 6.20
N PRO A 336 12.00 -7.48 5.43
CA PRO A 336 12.40 -8.76 5.99
C PRO A 336 13.61 -8.62 6.91
N ILE A 337 13.65 -9.42 7.98
CA ILE A 337 14.83 -9.52 8.84
C ILE A 337 15.83 -10.47 8.19
N ILE A 338 16.99 -9.94 7.81
CA ILE A 338 18.12 -10.71 7.27
C ILE A 338 19.31 -10.52 8.21
N GLU A 339 19.95 -11.62 8.63
CA GLU A 339 21.00 -11.63 9.67
C GLU A 339 22.15 -10.64 9.40
N ASP A 340 22.52 -10.45 8.13
CA ASP A 340 23.62 -9.59 7.71
C ASP A 340 23.21 -8.14 7.39
N ALA A 341 21.92 -7.80 7.50
CA ALA A 341 21.42 -6.47 7.20
C ALA A 341 21.66 -5.50 8.36
N THR A 342 22.27 -4.35 8.07
CA THR A 342 22.58 -3.32 9.07
C THR A 342 21.80 -2.03 8.85
N THR A 343 21.43 -1.74 7.61
CA THR A 343 20.82 -0.45 7.25
C THR A 343 19.69 -0.64 6.26
N ILE A 344 18.59 0.10 6.43
CA ILE A 344 17.61 0.35 5.38
C ILE A 344 17.91 1.73 4.81
N GLU A 345 18.17 1.80 3.51
CA GLU A 345 18.24 3.04 2.76
C GLU A 345 16.94 3.24 1.99
N ILE A 346 16.36 4.43 2.03
CA ILE A 346 15.19 4.80 1.23
C ILE A 346 15.64 5.83 0.19
N SER A 347 15.20 5.66 -1.06
CA SER A 347 15.49 6.55 -2.18
C SER A 347 14.24 6.87 -3.00
N ASP A 348 14.28 7.98 -3.73
CA ASP A 348 13.26 8.39 -4.71
C ASP A 348 13.63 8.01 -6.15
N GLY A 349 14.55 7.05 -6.31
CA GLY A 349 15.14 6.65 -7.59
C GLY A 349 16.22 7.60 -8.12
N THR A 350 16.39 8.79 -7.54
CA THR A 350 17.43 9.75 -7.93
C THR A 350 18.48 9.95 -6.84
N GLN A 351 18.06 9.93 -5.58
CA GLN A 351 18.93 10.13 -4.43
C GLN A 351 18.41 9.39 -3.19
N THR A 352 19.33 9.12 -2.26
CA THR A 352 18.99 8.66 -0.93
C THR A 352 18.32 9.79 -0.14
N ILE A 353 17.13 9.51 0.39
CA ILE A 353 16.33 10.47 1.16
C ILE A 353 16.23 10.12 2.65
N SER A 354 16.49 8.87 3.04
CA SER A 354 16.50 8.46 4.44
C SER A 354 17.37 7.22 4.66
N GLN A 355 17.90 7.05 5.87
CA GLN A 355 18.61 5.84 6.30
C GLN A 355 18.18 5.45 7.72
N ILE A 356 18.00 4.15 7.93
CA ILE A 356 17.54 3.56 9.20
C ILE A 356 18.56 2.49 9.63
N ASN A 357 19.13 2.64 10.82
CA ASN A 357 20.06 1.65 11.37
C ASN A 357 19.30 0.53 12.10
N LEU A 358 19.50 -0.72 11.68
CA LEU A 358 18.83 -1.90 12.21
C LEU A 358 19.48 -2.48 13.48
N GLN A 359 20.74 -2.13 13.77
CA GLN A 359 21.52 -2.68 14.89
C GLN A 359 21.23 -2.01 16.24
N THR A 360 20.43 -0.94 16.27
CA THR A 360 20.05 -0.25 17.51
C THR A 360 18.54 -0.31 17.71
N PRO A 361 18.00 -1.37 18.37
CA PRO A 361 16.56 -1.56 18.56
C PRO A 361 15.84 -0.42 19.30
N ASP A 362 16.59 0.45 20.00
CA ASP A 362 16.04 1.47 20.90
C ASP A 362 16.25 2.93 20.45
N ASN A 363 16.90 3.21 19.31
CA ASN A 363 17.27 4.59 18.98
C ASN A 363 16.47 5.20 17.84
N ARG A 364 15.82 6.31 18.20
CA ARG A 364 15.24 7.31 17.30
C ARG A 364 16.14 7.52 16.07
N PRO A 365 15.57 7.58 14.85
CA PRO A 365 16.35 7.74 13.62
C PRO A 365 17.25 8.98 13.70
N CYS A 366 18.49 8.85 13.22
CA CYS A 366 19.40 9.97 13.03
C CYS A 366 18.90 10.81 11.85
N LEU A 367 18.48 12.05 12.11
CA LEU A 367 18.24 13.03 11.03
C LEU A 367 19.59 13.33 10.37
N ILE A 368 19.68 13.17 9.04
CA ILE A 368 20.85 13.55 8.23
C ILE A 368 20.79 15.04 7.92
#